data_AF-A0A2P2LP67-F1
#
_entry.id   AF-A0A2P2LP67-F1
#
_cell.length_a   1.000
_cell.length_b   1.000
_cell.length_c   1.000
_cell.angle_alpha   90.00
_cell.angle_beta   90.00
_cell.angle_gamma   90.00
#
_symmetry.space_group_name_H-M   'P 1'
#
loop_
_entity.id
_entity.type
_entity.pdbx_description
1 polymer ?
#
loop_
_entity_poly.entity_id
_entity_poly.type
_entity_poly.pdbx_seq_one_letter_code
_entity_poly.pdbx_strand_id
1 'polypeptide(L)'
;MVDSGSGRWLSVLACFLLFLKTDGLYVPITYVKNAVAKGAVCLDGSAPAYHLDKGFSTGINSWLVQFEGGGWCNNLTTCLARKKNHLGSSKQMAKLLAFSGIMSNRRRFNPGMTE
;
A
#
# COMPACT_ATOMS: atom_id res chain seq x y z
N MET A 1 -48.63 0.52 10.49
CA MET A 1 -48.54 0.32 9.03
C MET A 1 -47.17 0.79 8.58
N VAL A 2 -46.24 -0.13 8.36
CA VAL A 2 -44.90 0.20 7.83
C VAL A 2 -45.11 0.57 6.37
N ASP A 3 -44.76 1.79 6.01
CA ASP A 3 -44.86 2.28 4.64
C ASP A 3 -43.99 1.41 3.71
N SER A 4 -44.63 0.71 2.78
CA SER A 4 -43.98 -0.18 1.81
C SER A 4 -43.07 0.60 0.83
N GLY A 5 -43.23 1.93 0.73
CA GLY A 5 -42.35 2.81 -0.04
C GLY A 5 -40.92 2.86 0.53
N SER A 6 -40.78 3.01 1.85
CA SER A 6 -39.49 3.13 2.54
C SER A 6 -38.60 1.90 2.35
N GLY A 7 -39.17 0.69 2.45
CA GLY A 7 -38.44 -0.57 2.23
C GLY A 7 -37.92 -0.74 0.80
N ARG A 8 -38.64 -0.23 -0.20
CA ARG A 8 -38.24 -0.31 -1.61
C ARG A 8 -37.05 0.61 -1.92
N TRP A 9 -37.07 1.83 -1.39
CA TRP A 9 -35.94 2.76 -1.54
C TRP A 9 -34.69 2.25 -0.82
N LEU A 10 -34.84 1.72 0.40
CA LEU A 10 -33.75 1.07 1.13
C LEU A 10 -33.16 -0.12 0.34
N SER A 11 -34.01 -0.93 -0.30
CA SER A 11 -33.56 -2.04 -1.14
C SER A 11 -32.80 -1.58 -2.38
N VAL A 12 -33.27 -0.50 -3.05
CA VAL A 12 -32.60 0.08 -4.22
C VAL A 12 -31.25 0.69 -3.84
N LEU A 13 -31.18 1.42 -2.72
CA LEU A 13 -29.92 1.99 -2.19
C LEU A 13 -28.93 0.89 -1.78
N ALA A 14 -29.41 -0.17 -1.12
CA ALA A 14 -28.61 -1.34 -0.79
C ALA A 14 -28.07 -2.03 -2.05
N CYS A 15 -28.90 -2.23 -3.08
CA CYS A 15 -28.46 -2.75 -4.38
C CYS A 15 -27.41 -1.84 -5.01
N PHE A 16 -27.61 -0.52 -5.02
CA PHE A 16 -26.66 0.43 -5.59
C PHE A 16 -25.30 0.41 -4.86
N LEU A 17 -25.31 0.31 -3.54
CA LEU A 17 -24.10 0.16 -2.72
C LEU A 17 -23.36 -1.16 -2.99
N LEU A 18 -24.08 -2.24 -3.31
CA LEU A 18 -23.47 -3.51 -3.73
C LEU A 18 -22.79 -3.42 -5.11
N PHE A 19 -23.22 -2.50 -5.99
CA PHE A 19 -22.59 -2.25 -7.29
C PHE A 19 -21.43 -1.25 -7.25
N LEU A 20 -21.24 -0.52 -6.15
CA LEU A 20 -20.08 0.35 -5.93
C LEU A 20 -18.83 -0.50 -5.60
N LYS A 21 -18.34 -1.24 -6.58
CA LYS A 21 -17.06 -1.97 -6.48
C LYS A 21 -15.92 -1.04 -6.86
N THR A 22 -15.07 -0.70 -5.90
CA THR A 22 -13.82 0.00 -6.17
C THR A 22 -12.72 -1.02 -6.44
N ASP A 23 -12.16 -1.01 -7.64
CA ASP A 23 -10.99 -1.82 -7.95
C ASP A 23 -9.74 -1.08 -7.50
N GLY A 24 -9.02 -1.66 -6.54
CA GLY A 24 -7.71 -1.19 -6.09
C GLY A 24 -6.63 -2.21 -6.40
N LEU A 25 -5.45 -1.75 -6.85
CA LEU A 25 -4.26 -2.59 -6.93
C LEU A 25 -3.63 -2.66 -5.53
N TYR A 26 -3.89 -3.75 -4.81
CA TYR A 26 -3.30 -4.00 -3.49
C TYR A 26 -2.10 -4.94 -3.63
N VAL A 27 -0.91 -4.42 -3.30
CA VAL A 27 0.35 -5.13 -3.49
C VAL A 27 0.86 -5.67 -2.16
N PRO A 28 1.19 -6.98 -2.05
CA PRO A 28 1.67 -7.56 -0.80
C PRO A 28 3.10 -7.11 -0.45
N ILE A 29 3.37 -7.07 0.86
CA ILE A 29 4.71 -6.80 1.39
C ILE A 29 5.65 -7.99 1.15
N THR A 30 6.90 -7.69 0.79
CA THR A 30 7.99 -8.65 0.67
C THR A 30 9.15 -8.25 1.58
N TYR A 31 9.57 -9.15 2.46
CA TYR A 31 10.71 -8.94 3.35
C TYR A 31 12.02 -9.32 2.66
N VAL A 32 13.04 -8.48 2.80
CA VAL A 32 14.36 -8.73 2.20
C VAL A 32 15.02 -9.91 2.91
N LYS A 33 15.24 -11.00 2.17
CA LYS A 33 15.88 -12.21 2.69
C LYS A 33 17.33 -11.93 3.10
N ASN A 34 17.78 -12.52 4.20
CA ASN A 34 19.13 -12.42 4.75
C ASN A 34 19.60 -10.99 5.11
N ALA A 35 18.71 -9.99 5.11
CA ALA A 35 19.08 -8.61 5.39
C ALA A 35 19.64 -8.42 6.82
N VAL A 36 18.97 -9.01 7.81
CA VAL A 36 19.41 -8.97 9.22
C VAL A 36 20.80 -9.60 9.39
N ALA A 37 21.04 -10.75 8.77
CA ALA A 37 22.34 -11.43 8.82
C ALA A 37 23.47 -10.59 8.18
N LYS A 38 23.13 -9.70 7.24
CA LYS A 38 24.05 -8.75 6.60
C LYS A 38 24.12 -7.38 7.31
N GLY A 39 23.41 -7.21 8.44
CA GLY A 39 23.37 -5.95 9.19
C GLY A 39 22.47 -4.86 8.58
N ALA A 40 21.72 -5.16 7.52
CA ALA A 40 20.76 -4.22 6.93
C ALA A 40 19.41 -4.34 7.64
N VAL A 41 19.08 -3.36 8.49
CA VAL A 41 17.90 -3.41 9.37
C VAL A 41 17.15 -2.08 9.46
N CYS A 42 15.88 -2.14 9.84
CA CYS A 42 15.09 -1.00 10.30
C CYS A 42 15.56 -0.54 11.71
N LEU A 43 15.01 0.57 12.21
CA LEU A 43 15.36 1.13 13.53
C LEU A 43 15.10 0.17 14.70
N ASP A 44 14.16 -0.77 14.57
CA ASP A 44 13.87 -1.80 15.58
C ASP A 44 14.67 -3.10 15.40
N GLY A 45 15.55 -3.19 14.40
CA GLY A 45 16.31 -4.39 14.07
C GLY A 45 15.58 -5.38 13.14
N SER A 46 14.35 -5.11 12.72
CA SER A 46 13.65 -5.95 11.73
C SER A 46 14.26 -5.82 10.33
N ALA A 47 14.05 -6.83 9.47
CA ALA A 47 14.46 -6.77 8.07
C ALA A 47 13.69 -5.65 7.33
N PRO A 48 14.33 -4.89 6.43
CA PRO A 48 13.63 -4.00 5.51
C PRO A 48 12.67 -4.79 4.60
N ALA A 49 11.69 -4.09 4.05
CA ALA A 49 10.66 -4.67 3.20
C ALA A 49 10.27 -3.72 2.06
N TYR A 50 9.66 -4.27 1.02
CA TYR A 50 9.17 -3.52 -0.13
C TYR A 50 7.85 -4.13 -0.65
N HIS A 51 7.09 -3.34 -1.41
CA HIS A 51 5.94 -3.81 -2.19
C HIS A 51 6.34 -3.82 -3.67
N LEU A 52 6.07 -4.90 -4.39
CA LEU A 52 6.43 -5.05 -5.80
C LEU A 52 5.26 -5.56 -6.62
N ASP A 53 4.83 -4.74 -7.58
CA ASP A 53 3.98 -5.18 -8.68
C ASP A 53 4.83 -5.34 -9.93
N LYS A 54 4.63 -6.43 -10.68
CA LYS A 54 5.45 -6.73 -11.86
C LYS A 54 4.94 -5.93 -13.05
N GLY A 55 5.85 -5.26 -13.75
CA GLY A 55 5.55 -4.62 -15.02
C GLY A 55 5.01 -5.62 -16.06
N PHE A 56 4.24 -5.11 -17.02
CA PHE A 56 3.63 -5.87 -18.10
C PHE A 56 3.88 -5.15 -19.44
N SER A 57 3.69 -5.86 -20.55
CA SER A 57 3.87 -5.31 -21.91
C SER A 57 5.23 -4.60 -22.04
N THR A 58 5.25 -3.34 -22.49
CA THR A 58 6.49 -2.55 -22.67
C THR A 58 7.15 -2.18 -21.33
N GLY A 59 6.39 -2.20 -20.24
CA GLY A 59 6.87 -1.89 -18.90
C GLY A 59 7.69 -2.99 -18.22
N ILE A 60 7.83 -4.18 -18.82
CA ILE A 60 8.51 -5.32 -18.16
C ILE A 60 9.99 -5.07 -17.84
N ASN A 61 10.65 -4.20 -18.60
CA ASN A 61 12.06 -3.83 -18.43
C ASN A 61 12.26 -2.46 -17.79
N SER A 62 11.17 -1.79 -17.40
CA SER A 62 11.19 -0.47 -16.79
C SER A 62 10.91 -0.57 -15.30
N TRP A 63 11.73 0.10 -14.49
CA TRP A 63 11.62 0.06 -13.03
C TRP A 63 11.23 1.43 -12.48
N LEU A 64 10.18 1.46 -11.66
CA LEU A 64 9.83 2.58 -10.81
C LEU A 64 10.16 2.23 -9.36
N VAL A 65 11.11 2.95 -8.75
CA VAL A 65 11.51 2.75 -7.36
C VAL A 65 11.07 3.96 -6.54
N GLN A 66 10.03 3.79 -5.73
CA GLN A 66 9.50 4.83 -4.85
C GLN A 66 10.04 4.64 -3.43
N PHE A 67 10.61 5.70 -2.86
CA PHE A 67 10.98 5.75 -1.44
C PHE A 67 9.88 6.47 -0.65
N GLU A 68 9.37 5.83 0.40
CA GLU A 68 8.41 6.44 1.31
C GLU A 68 9.06 7.57 2.13
N GLY A 69 8.33 8.67 2.32
CA GLY A 69 8.76 9.80 3.15
C GLY A 69 8.43 9.61 4.64
N GLY A 70 8.06 10.69 5.33
CA GLY A 70 7.64 10.64 6.74
C GLY A 70 8.64 11.22 7.74
N GLY A 71 9.54 12.10 7.28
CA GLY A 71 10.51 12.82 8.11
C GLY A 71 11.55 11.91 8.77
N TRP A 72 12.24 12.43 9.78
CA TRP A 72 13.30 11.72 10.52
C TRP A 72 13.13 11.89 12.04
N CYS A 73 13.76 10.99 12.81
CA CYS A 73 13.99 11.20 14.24
C CYS A 73 15.40 11.78 14.45
N ASN A 74 15.55 12.66 15.43
CA ASN A 74 16.76 13.48 15.62
C ASN A 74 17.42 13.32 17.00
N ASN A 75 16.84 12.52 17.90
CA ASN A 75 17.43 12.22 19.20
C ASN A 75 16.99 10.84 19.70
N LEU A 76 17.63 10.35 20.75
CA LEU A 76 17.37 9.02 21.30
C LEU A 76 15.89 8.82 21.64
N THR A 77 15.27 9.78 22.32
CA THR A 77 13.85 9.70 22.74
C THR A 77 12.93 9.61 21.52
N THR A 78 13.13 10.46 20.50
CA THR A 78 12.29 10.46 19.30
C THR A 78 12.51 9.20 18.46
N CYS A 79 13.72 8.66 18.38
CA CYS A 79 14.00 7.41 17.67
C CYS A 79 13.47 6.18 18.41
N LEU A 80 13.52 6.16 19.74
CA LEU A 80 12.93 5.10 20.56
C LEU A 80 11.40 5.05 20.45
N ALA A 81 10.75 6.21 20.28
CA ALA A 81 9.34 6.27 19.95
C ALA A 81 9.07 5.81 18.51
N ARG A 82 9.85 6.31 17.54
CA ARG A 82 9.65 6.03 16.11
C ARG A 82 9.83 4.56 15.75
N LYS A 83 10.78 3.84 16.37
CA LYS A 83 10.99 2.40 16.10
C LYS A 83 9.76 1.53 16.40
N LYS A 84 8.75 2.05 17.10
CA LYS A 84 7.51 1.34 17.44
C LYS A 84 6.39 1.50 16.39
N ASN A 85 6.60 2.25 15.30
CA ASN A 85 5.61 2.45 14.24
C ASN A 85 6.11 1.99 12.86
N HIS A 86 5.28 2.13 11.82
CA HIS A 86 5.58 1.67 10.45
C HIS A 86 6.82 2.31 9.82
N LEU A 87 7.19 3.53 10.23
CA LEU A 87 8.37 4.23 9.72
C LEU A 87 9.68 3.80 10.39
N GLY A 88 9.61 2.95 11.42
CA GLY A 88 10.77 2.46 12.15
C GLY A 88 10.83 0.93 12.29
N SER A 89 9.77 0.21 11.92
CA SER A 89 9.68 -1.24 12.03
C SER A 89 8.86 -1.84 10.89
N SER A 90 9.44 -2.79 10.17
CA SER A 90 8.73 -3.53 9.12
C SER A 90 7.68 -4.52 9.67
N LYS A 91 7.69 -4.76 10.98
CA LYS A 91 6.62 -5.51 11.67
C LYS A 91 5.31 -4.72 11.68
N GLN A 92 5.42 -3.38 11.71
CA GLN A 92 4.30 -2.44 11.77
C GLN A 92 3.89 -1.88 10.40
N MET A 93 4.59 -2.24 9.32
CA MET A 93 4.21 -1.87 7.95
C MET A 93 2.93 -2.59 7.50
N ALA A 94 2.17 -1.91 6.65
CA ALA A 94 0.99 -2.46 6.01
C ALA A 94 1.34 -3.74 5.24
N LYS A 95 0.53 -4.79 5.39
CA LYS A 95 0.77 -6.06 4.66
C LYS A 95 0.33 -5.99 3.20
N LEU A 96 -0.62 -5.12 2.91
CA LEU A 96 -1.11 -4.78 1.59
C LEU A 96 -1.05 -3.25 1.43
N LEU A 97 -0.39 -2.78 0.38
CA LEU A 97 -0.32 -1.35 0.06
C LEU A 97 -1.10 -1.07 -1.22
N ALA A 98 -1.96 -0.07 -1.19
CA ALA A 98 -2.73 0.35 -2.36
C ALA A 98 -1.85 1.18 -3.30
N PHE A 99 -1.51 0.64 -4.46
CA PHE A 99 -0.77 1.35 -5.49
C PHE A 99 -1.73 2.29 -6.26
N SER A 100 -1.36 3.56 -6.33
CA SER A 100 -2.14 4.62 -6.97
C SER A 100 -1.22 5.65 -7.64
N GLY A 101 -1.81 6.58 -8.41
CA GLY A 101 -1.04 7.57 -9.17
C GLY A 101 -0.03 6.91 -10.11
N ILE A 102 1.23 7.36 -10.05
CA ILE A 102 2.33 6.84 -10.86
C ILE A 102 2.66 5.36 -10.60
N MET A 103 2.26 4.79 -9.46
CA MET A 103 2.43 3.36 -9.18
C MET A 103 1.24 2.50 -9.68
N SER A 104 0.20 3.12 -10.24
CA SER A 104 -0.98 2.38 -10.74
C SER A 104 -0.63 1.54 -11.97
N ASN A 105 -1.28 0.38 -12.11
CA ASN A 105 -1.27 -0.43 -13.32
C ASN A 105 -2.32 0.00 -14.36
N ARG A 106 -3.10 1.06 -14.09
CA ARG A 106 -4.11 1.58 -15.02
C ARG A 106 -3.54 2.78 -15.79
N ARG A 107 -3.55 2.69 -17.12
CA ARG A 107 -3.09 3.76 -18.03
C ARG A 107 -3.70 5.14 -17.75
N ARG A 108 -4.96 5.19 -17.30
CA ARG A 108 -5.61 6.46 -16.92
C ARG A 108 -4.85 7.21 -15.81
N PHE A 109 -4.22 6.48 -14.89
CA PHE A 109 -3.52 7.04 -13.73
C PHE A 109 -1.99 7.03 -13.91
N ASN A 110 -1.46 6.14 -14.75
CA ASN A 110 -0.04 6.00 -15.06
C ASN A 110 0.18 5.82 -16.59
N PRO A 111 0.00 6.86 -17.41
CA PRO A 111 -0.02 6.71 -18.86
C PRO A 111 1.34 6.35 -19.49
N GLY A 112 2.46 6.68 -18.82
CA GLY A 112 3.81 6.55 -19.40
C GLY A 112 4.51 5.20 -19.17
N MET A 113 4.02 4.35 -18.26
CA MET A 113 4.68 3.07 -17.93
C MET A 113 3.81 1.83 -18.14
N THR A 114 2.58 1.99 -18.64
CA THR A 114 1.61 0.89 -18.82
C THR A 114 1.18 0.69 -20.29
N GLU A 115 2.09 0.91 -21.24
CA GLU A 115 1.84 0.59 -22.67
C GLU A 115 2.18 -0.86 -23.00
#